data_AF-A0A2T1C8W3-F1
#
_entry.id   AF-A0A2T1C8W3-F1
#
_cell.length_a   1.000
_cell.length_b   1.000
_cell.length_c   1.000
_cell.angle_alpha   90.00
_cell.angle_beta   90.00
_cell.angle_gamma   90.00
#
_symmetry.space_group_name_H-M   'P 1'
#
loop_
_entity.id
_entity.type
_entity.pdbx_description
1 polymer ?
#
loop_
_entity_poly.entity_id
_entity_poly.type
_entity_poly.pdbx_seq_one_letter_code
_entity_poly.pdbx_strand_id
1 'polypeptide(L)'
;MLSPTHWQKLQSFSLSLDRMLQVSDRDELQASFAELESEFRDRIMPLSCEGLDSAVSSLWVSYLTEMHKQMRLLQTELIYLRSVRQPEKVQERFSNVRQCLEKLRGYCETFLEKL
;
A
#
# COMPACT_ATOMS: atom_id res chain seq x y z
N MET A 1 -22.33 0.52 -2.41
CA MET A 1 -21.57 -0.42 -1.53
C MET A 1 -20.46 -1.08 -2.35
N LEU A 2 -19.33 -1.46 -1.73
CA LEU A 2 -18.28 -2.23 -2.42
C LEU A 2 -18.76 -3.65 -2.71
N SER A 3 -18.40 -4.20 -3.87
CA SER A 3 -18.65 -5.62 -4.13
C SER A 3 -17.84 -6.49 -3.15
N PRO A 4 -18.28 -7.73 -2.83
CA PRO A 4 -17.52 -8.66 -1.99
C PRO A 4 -16.08 -8.90 -2.48
N THR A 5 -15.86 -8.91 -3.80
CA THR A 5 -14.52 -9.08 -4.39
C THR A 5 -13.59 -7.92 -4.07
N HIS A 6 -14.09 -6.67 -4.12
CA HIS A 6 -13.31 -5.49 -3.74
C HIS A 6 -12.89 -5.58 -2.29
N TRP A 7 -13.85 -5.88 -1.41
CA TRP A 7 -13.60 -6.00 0.03
C TRP A 7 -12.56 -7.07 0.35
N GLN A 8 -12.70 -8.28 -0.21
CA GLN A 8 -11.76 -9.38 0.04
C GLN A 8 -10.34 -9.03 -0.42
N LYS A 9 -10.20 -8.41 -1.60
CA LYS A 9 -8.87 -8.05 -2.12
C LYS A 9 -8.23 -6.92 -1.31
N LEU A 10 -8.99 -5.91 -0.91
CA LEU A 10 -8.51 -4.83 -0.04
C LEU A 10 -8.12 -5.35 1.35
N GLN A 11 -8.90 -6.28 1.91
CA GLN A 11 -8.57 -6.89 3.20
C GLN A 11 -7.26 -7.67 3.12
N SER A 12 -7.09 -8.49 2.09
CA SER A 12 -5.83 -9.23 1.86
C SER A 12 -4.64 -8.28 1.75
N PHE A 13 -4.78 -7.22 0.95
CA PHE A 13 -3.72 -6.24 0.76
C PHE A 13 -3.40 -5.47 2.05
N SER A 14 -4.42 -5.12 2.86
CA SER A 14 -4.22 -4.51 4.18
C SER A 14 -3.44 -5.43 5.11
N LEU A 15 -3.71 -6.74 5.10
CA LEU A 15 -2.95 -7.71 5.90
C LEU A 15 -1.49 -7.82 5.44
N SER A 16 -1.23 -7.74 4.13
CA SER A 16 0.15 -7.71 3.61
C SER A 16 0.89 -6.44 4.06
N LEU A 17 0.22 -5.29 4.07
CA LEU A 17 0.77 -4.04 4.62
C LEU A 17 1.09 -4.17 6.12
N ASP A 18 0.18 -4.78 6.91
CA ASP A 18 0.38 -5.01 8.34
C ASP A 18 1.60 -5.90 8.63
N ARG A 19 1.80 -6.95 7.83
CA ARG A 19 2.98 -7.81 7.94
C ARG A 19 4.25 -7.03 7.62
N MET A 20 4.25 -6.26 6.53
CA MET A 20 5.42 -5.48 6.12
C MET A 20 5.78 -4.39 7.14
N LEU A 21 4.80 -3.82 7.86
CA LEU A 21 5.04 -2.88 8.96
C LEU A 21 5.83 -3.48 10.14
N GLN A 22 5.76 -4.80 10.33
CA GLN A 22 6.52 -5.50 11.39
C GLN A 22 7.97 -5.79 10.98
N VAL A 23 8.30 -5.70 9.70
CA VAL A 23 9.64 -6.00 9.20
C VAL A 23 10.62 -4.91 9.62
N SER A 24 11.72 -5.33 10.25
CA SER A 24 12.79 -4.43 10.73
C SER A 24 14.12 -4.63 9.99
N ASP A 25 14.22 -5.67 9.16
CA ASP A 25 15.37 -5.91 8.30
C ASP A 25 15.20 -5.27 6.92
N ARG A 26 16.29 -4.78 6.32
CA ARG A 26 16.24 -4.06 5.05
C ARG A 26 16.02 -4.97 3.86
N ASP A 27 16.67 -6.13 3.87
CA ASP A 27 16.59 -7.07 2.75
C ASP A 27 15.22 -7.77 2.78
N GLU A 28 14.72 -8.09 3.96
CA GLU A 28 13.35 -8.59 4.16
C GLU A 28 12.28 -7.57 3.74
N LEU A 29 12.47 -6.26 4.01
CA LEU A 29 11.57 -5.21 3.52
C LEU A 29 11.55 -5.14 2.00
N GLN A 30 12.72 -5.28 1.36
CA GLN A 30 12.82 -5.24 -0.10
C GLN A 30 12.14 -6.45 -0.75
N ALA A 31 12.27 -7.64 -0.15
CA ALA A 31 11.58 -8.84 -0.59
C ALA A 31 10.06 -8.72 -0.39
N SER A 32 9.63 -8.27 0.79
CA SER A 32 8.22 -8.03 1.11
C SER A 32 7.58 -7.01 0.17
N PHE A 33 8.32 -5.98 -0.24
CA PHE A 33 7.84 -4.99 -1.20
C PHE A 33 7.57 -5.60 -2.58
N ALA A 34 8.40 -6.54 -3.05
CA ALA A 34 8.20 -7.17 -4.35
C ALA A 34 6.89 -7.97 -4.39
N GLU A 35 6.57 -8.67 -3.29
CA GLU A 35 5.30 -9.37 -3.12
C GLU A 35 4.12 -8.40 -3.07
N LEU A 36 4.25 -7.33 -2.27
CA LEU A 36 3.23 -6.29 -2.13
C LEU A 36 2.97 -5.56 -3.46
N GLU A 37 4.02 -5.27 -4.24
CA GLU A 37 3.90 -4.64 -5.56
C GLU A 37 3.18 -5.56 -6.55
N SER A 38 3.47 -6.86 -6.54
CA SER A 38 2.73 -7.83 -7.36
C SER A 38 1.26 -7.91 -6.93
N GLU A 39 1.00 -7.99 -5.62
CA GLU A 39 -0.37 -8.03 -5.10
C GLU A 39 -1.16 -6.78 -5.53
N PHE A 40 -0.57 -5.59 -5.40
CA PHE A 40 -1.20 -4.35 -5.81
C PHE A 40 -1.52 -4.34 -7.32
N ARG A 41 -0.53 -4.66 -8.15
CA ARG A 41 -0.67 -4.64 -9.61
C ARG A 41 -1.67 -5.68 -10.11
N ASP A 42 -1.65 -6.88 -9.55
CA ASP A 42 -2.39 -8.02 -10.11
C ASP A 42 -3.79 -8.17 -9.47
N ARG A 43 -3.98 -7.66 -8.24
CA ARG A 43 -5.23 -7.82 -7.49
C ARG A 43 -5.97 -6.52 -7.26
N ILE A 44 -5.29 -5.41 -6.96
CA ILE A 44 -5.93 -4.14 -6.63
C ILE A 44 -6.17 -3.28 -7.88
N MET A 45 -5.15 -3.06 -8.70
CA MET A 45 -5.24 -2.22 -9.89
C MET A 45 -6.29 -2.66 -10.92
N PRO A 46 -6.55 -3.96 -11.15
CA PRO A 46 -7.57 -4.41 -12.10
C PRO A 46 -9.00 -4.34 -11.57
N LEU A 47 -9.22 -3.93 -10.32
CA LEU A 47 -10.57 -3.78 -9.76
C LEU A 47 -11.32 -2.66 -10.49
N SER A 48 -12.33 -3.05 -11.25
CA SER A 48 -13.19 -2.15 -12.02
C SER A 48 -14.18 -1.43 -11.13
N CYS A 49 -14.46 -0.16 -11.44
CA CYS A 49 -15.61 0.55 -10.84
C CYS A 49 -16.96 0.12 -11.44
N GLU A 50 -16.97 -0.79 -12.42
CA GLU A 50 -18.19 -1.24 -13.06
C GLU A 50 -19.12 -1.89 -12.05
N GLY A 51 -20.34 -1.35 -11.92
CA GLY A 51 -21.33 -1.80 -10.94
C GLY A 51 -21.24 -1.13 -9.57
N LEU A 52 -20.30 -0.20 -9.34
CA LEU A 52 -20.30 0.67 -8.16
C LEU A 52 -21.16 1.92 -8.40
N ASP A 53 -21.83 2.40 -7.35
CA ASP A 53 -22.55 3.67 -7.37
C ASP A 53 -21.63 4.82 -7.82
N SER A 54 -22.14 5.82 -8.55
CA SER A 54 -21.31 6.87 -9.18
C SER A 54 -20.41 7.63 -8.19
N ALA A 55 -20.90 7.88 -6.97
CA ALA A 55 -20.14 8.50 -5.89
C ALA A 55 -19.00 7.60 -5.39
N VAL A 56 -19.26 6.29 -5.27
CA VAL A 56 -18.26 5.28 -4.84
C VAL A 56 -17.22 5.07 -5.94
N SER A 57 -17.64 5.02 -7.20
CA SER A 57 -16.76 4.92 -8.37
C SER A 57 -15.77 6.08 -8.45
N SER A 58 -16.24 7.32 -8.27
CA SER A 58 -15.37 8.50 -8.29
C SER A 58 -14.34 8.47 -7.16
N LEU A 59 -14.78 8.08 -5.96
CA LEU A 59 -13.91 7.93 -4.79
C LEU A 59 -12.88 6.81 -5.01
N TRP A 60 -13.30 5.67 -5.56
CA TRP A 60 -12.43 4.54 -5.88
C TRP A 60 -11.29 4.93 -6.82
N VAL A 61 -11.60 5.59 -7.94
CA VAL A 61 -10.58 6.03 -8.91
C VAL A 61 -9.58 6.99 -8.28
N SER A 62 -10.06 7.95 -7.48
CA SER A 62 -9.18 8.90 -6.79
C SER A 62 -8.24 8.18 -5.82
N TYR A 63 -8.76 7.23 -5.04
CA TYR A 63 -7.93 6.52 -4.06
C TYR A 63 -6.98 5.54 -4.74
N LEU A 64 -7.40 4.85 -5.79
CA LEU A 64 -6.51 3.96 -6.54
C LEU A 64 -5.31 4.74 -7.11
N THR A 65 -5.55 5.98 -7.56
CA THR A 65 -4.49 6.91 -8.00
C THR A 65 -3.53 7.25 -6.86
N GLU A 66 -4.05 7.61 -5.68
CA GLU A 66 -3.21 7.93 -4.52
C GLU A 66 -2.46 6.70 -3.98
N MET A 67 -3.08 5.52 -3.96
CA MET A 67 -2.43 4.26 -3.59
C MET A 67 -1.29 3.93 -4.55
N HIS A 68 -1.51 4.06 -5.87
CA HIS A 68 -0.46 3.84 -6.85
C HIS A 68 0.71 4.82 -6.66
N LYS A 69 0.41 6.10 -6.39
CA LYS A 69 1.42 7.10 -6.06
C LYS A 69 2.20 6.73 -4.79
N GLN A 70 1.53 6.28 -3.73
CA GLN A 70 2.22 5.83 -2.51
C GLN A 70 3.08 4.59 -2.74
N MET A 71 2.67 3.65 -3.61
CA MET A 71 3.51 2.50 -3.98
C MET A 71 4.82 2.95 -4.64
N ARG A 72 4.77 3.97 -5.51
CA ARG A 72 5.98 4.56 -6.12
C ARG A 72 6.88 5.29 -5.11
N LEU A 73 6.27 5.99 -4.15
CA LEU A 73 7.01 6.63 -3.07
C LEU A 73 7.68 5.61 -2.15
N LEU A 74 6.96 4.53 -1.79
CA LEU A 74 7.50 3.43 -1.01
C LEU A 74 8.70 2.77 -1.70
N GLN A 75 8.59 2.51 -3.01
CA GLN A 75 9.72 2.01 -3.81
C GLN A 75 10.94 2.93 -3.71
N THR A 76 10.72 4.24 -3.79
CA THR A 76 11.78 5.26 -3.70
C THR A 76 12.43 5.26 -2.32
N GLU A 77 11.64 5.23 -1.24
CA GLU A 77 12.18 5.17 0.13
C GLU A 77 12.98 3.89 0.39
N LEU A 78 12.56 2.75 -0.16
CA LEU A 78 13.30 1.49 -0.05
C LEU A 78 14.65 1.54 -0.78
N ILE A 79 14.70 2.13 -1.98
CA ILE A 79 15.95 2.36 -2.71
C ILE A 79 16.91 3.22 -1.87
N TYR A 80 16.39 4.30 -1.26
CA TYR A 80 17.18 5.16 -0.39
C TYR A 80 17.66 4.43 0.87
N LEU A 81 16.78 3.68 1.54
CA LEU A 81 17.10 2.89 2.74
C LEU A 81 18.24 1.89 2.48
N ARG A 82 18.26 1.27 1.30
CA ARG A 82 19.33 0.36 0.88
C ARG A 82 20.66 1.07 0.67
N SER A 83 20.63 2.31 0.17
CA SER A 83 21.85 3.08 -0.14
C SER A 83 22.52 3.72 1.08
N VAL A 84 21.75 3.99 2.15
CA VAL A 84 22.23 4.78 3.28
C VAL A 84 22.95 3.94 4.33
N ARG A 85 24.10 4.42 4.80
CA ARG A 85 24.95 3.70 5.79
C ARG A 85 24.99 4.36 7.17
N GLN A 86 24.74 5.67 7.25
CA GLN A 86 24.78 6.43 8.50
C GLN A 86 23.60 6.02 9.40
N PRO A 87 23.83 5.56 10.65
CA PRO A 87 22.78 5.01 11.51
C PRO A 87 21.58 5.94 11.71
N GLU A 88 21.82 7.25 11.92
CA GLU A 88 20.75 8.24 12.09
C GLU A 88 19.84 8.33 10.86
N LYS A 89 20.45 8.36 9.66
CA LYS A 89 19.70 8.38 8.40
C LYS A 89 19.02 7.06 8.08
N VAL A 90 19.57 5.94 8.55
CA VAL A 90 18.92 4.62 8.42
C VAL A 90 17.60 4.64 9.20
N GLN A 91 17.63 5.11 10.45
CA GLN A 91 16.44 5.19 11.29
C GLN A 91 15.40 6.16 10.69
N GLU A 92 15.84 7.31 10.19
CA GLU A 92 14.99 8.25 9.45
C GLU A 92 14.30 7.57 8.25
N ARG A 93 15.05 6.79 7.46
CA ARG A 93 14.49 6.10 6.29
C ARG A 93 13.52 4.98 6.65
N PHE A 94 13.77 4.23 7.73
CA PHE A 94 12.78 3.28 8.24
C PHE A 94 11.49 3.98 8.67
N SER A 95 11.58 5.17 9.29
CA SER A 95 10.40 5.97 9.64
C SER A 95 9.62 6.38 8.39
N ASN A 96 10.29 6.84 7.33
CA ASN A 96 9.63 7.23 6.09
C ASN A 96 8.94 6.03 5.39
N VAL A 97 9.58 4.86 5.38
CA VAL A 97 9.00 3.61 4.87
C VAL A 97 7.72 3.28 5.64
N ARG A 98 7.75 3.33 6.98
CA ARG A 98 6.57 3.08 7.83
C ARG A 98 5.45 4.08 7.55
N GLN A 99 5.76 5.37 7.44
CA GLN A 99 4.75 6.39 7.11
C GLN A 99 4.09 6.14 5.75
N CYS A 100 4.84 5.67 4.75
CA CYS A 100 4.26 5.31 3.45
C CYS A 100 3.32 4.10 3.55
N LEU A 101 3.72 3.07 4.30
CA LEU A 101 2.91 1.88 4.56
C LEU A 101 1.63 2.22 5.33
N GLU A 102 1.72 3.07 6.36
CA GLU A 102 0.56 3.54 7.13
C GLU A 102 -0.43 4.33 6.27
N LYS A 103 0.05 5.18 5.34
CA LYS A 103 -0.81 5.88 4.39
C LYS A 103 -1.54 4.91 3.46
N LEU A 104 -0.82 3.93 2.91
CA LEU A 104 -1.43 2.86 2.08
C LEU A 104 -2.51 2.10 2.85
N ARG A 105 -2.23 1.75 4.11
CA ARG A 105 -3.16 1.07 4.99
C ARG A 105 -4.40 1.92 5.27
N GLY A 106 -4.23 3.21 5.55
CA GLY A 106 -5.34 4.14 5.77
C GLY A 106 -6.27 4.30 4.56
N TYR A 107 -5.74 4.21 3.34
CA TYR A 107 -6.59 4.15 2.14
C TYR A 107 -7.43 2.87 2.09
N CYS A 108 -6.85 1.72 2.48
CA CYS A 108 -7.60 0.46 2.56
C CYS A 108 -8.70 0.52 3.63
N GLU A 109 -8.36 0.99 4.83
CA GLU A 109 -9.30 1.13 5.95
C GLU A 109 -10.46 2.05 5.61
N THR A 110 -10.21 3.14 4.89
CA THR A 110 -11.27 4.04 4.45
C THR A 110 -12.36 3.31 3.64
N PHE A 111 -11.98 2.37 2.77
CA PHE A 111 -12.94 1.56 2.02
C PHE A 111 -13.56 0.42 2.85
N LEU A 112 -12.80 -0.16 3.78
CA LEU A 112 -13.26 -1.26 4.61
C LEU A 112 -14.22 -0.81 5.73
N GLU A 113 -14.11 0.44 6.19
CA GLU A 113 -14.91 1.00 7.30
C GLU A 113 -16.05 1.92 6.86
N LYS A 114 -15.92 2.65 5.73
CA LYS A 114 -16.88 3.71 5.34
C LYS A 114 -17.88 3.34 4.24
N LEU A 115 -17.95 2.08 3.79
CA LEU A 115 -18.85 1.67 2.70
C LEU A 115 -19.63 0.39 2.96
#